data_AF-A0A3M1XZA8-F1
#
_entry.id   AF-A0A3M1XZA8-F1
#
_cell.length_a   1.000
_cell.length_b   1.000
_cell.length_c   1.000
_cell.angle_alpha   90.00
_cell.angle_beta   90.00
_cell.angle_gamma   90.00
#
_symmetry.space_group_name_H-M   'P 1'
#
loop_
_entity.id
_entity.type
_entity.pdbx_description
1 polymer ?
#
loop_
_entity_poly.entity_id
_entity_poly.type
_entity_poly.pdbx_seq_one_letter_code
_entity_poly.pdbx_strand_id
1 'polypeptide(L)'
;MSEASFQLKEKYETYLKENRLDLYIKDLSEEGLNWWFEMDTPSILVHLEPLKNLPVSIDLPPRIMFLREATKQLIPYEQMEEFYRVFNESGDLEAEAAAIGAAVASIWDSGRQFSRYRKWKKRIEGLLEKEEPLLSPLARASLMG
;
A
#
# COMPACT_ATOMS: atom_id res chain seq x y z
N MET A 1 6.39 14.00 -26.15
CA MET A 1 5.85 13.78 -24.79
C MET A 1 4.71 12.80 -24.95
N SER A 2 4.88 11.56 -24.50
CA SER A 2 3.81 10.56 -24.53
C SER A 2 2.78 10.97 -23.47
N GLU A 3 1.53 11.16 -23.88
CA GLU A 3 0.41 11.18 -22.94
C GLU A 3 0.43 9.83 -22.23
N ALA A 4 0.67 9.82 -20.92
CA ALA A 4 0.43 8.64 -20.11
C ALA A 4 -1.08 8.39 -20.16
N SER A 5 -1.50 7.44 -20.97
CA SER A 5 -2.85 6.93 -20.97
C SER A 5 -3.05 6.19 -19.65
N PHE A 6 -3.69 6.85 -18.68
CA PHE A 6 -4.04 6.27 -17.39
C PHE A 6 -5.26 5.35 -17.56
N GLN A 7 -5.05 4.24 -18.27
CA GLN A 7 -6.05 3.21 -18.50
C GLN A 7 -5.82 2.03 -17.56
N LEU A 8 -6.91 1.29 -17.29
CA LEU A 8 -6.79 0.00 -16.63
C LEU A 8 -5.86 -0.89 -17.46
N LYS A 9 -4.94 -1.62 -16.81
CA LYS A 9 -4.17 -2.64 -17.51
C LYS A 9 -5.15 -3.71 -18.02
N GLU A 10 -4.86 -4.24 -19.21
CA GLU A 10 -5.74 -5.15 -19.96
C GLU A 10 -6.32 -6.28 -19.08
N LYS A 11 -5.50 -6.90 -18.22
CA LYS A 11 -5.96 -7.97 -17.32
C LYS A 11 -7.10 -7.55 -16.39
N TYR A 12 -7.09 -6.31 -15.88
CA TYR A 12 -8.12 -5.79 -14.99
C TYR A 12 -9.39 -5.47 -15.77
N GLU A 13 -9.28 -5.03 -17.02
CA GLU A 13 -10.46 -4.92 -17.90
C GLU A 13 -11.11 -6.28 -18.13
N THR A 14 -10.31 -7.32 -18.38
CA THR A 14 -10.79 -8.70 -18.55
C THR A 14 -11.52 -9.18 -17.30
N TYR A 15 -10.95 -8.99 -16.12
CA TYR A 15 -11.61 -9.35 -14.87
C TYR A 15 -12.96 -8.63 -14.69
N LEU A 16 -13.07 -7.35 -15.04
CA LEU A 16 -14.33 -6.62 -14.98
C LEU A 16 -15.35 -7.14 -16.01
N LYS A 17 -14.92 -7.39 -17.26
CA LYS A 17 -15.78 -7.94 -18.33
C LYS A 17 -16.32 -9.33 -17.98
N GLU A 18 -15.51 -10.15 -17.31
CA GLU A 18 -15.87 -11.52 -16.91
C GLU A 18 -16.50 -11.60 -15.51
N ASN A 19 -16.73 -10.47 -14.84
CA ASN A 19 -17.25 -10.39 -13.47
C ASN A 19 -16.41 -11.20 -12.45
N ARG A 20 -15.09 -11.25 -12.64
CA ARG A 20 -14.09 -11.94 -11.79
C ARG A 20 -13.49 -10.98 -10.76
N LEU A 21 -14.35 -10.42 -9.92
CA LEU A 21 -13.94 -9.46 -8.89
C LEU A 21 -12.99 -10.08 -7.84
N ASP A 22 -13.10 -11.38 -7.61
CA ASP A 22 -12.19 -12.17 -6.78
C ASP A 22 -10.74 -12.05 -7.26
N LEU A 23 -10.51 -12.28 -8.56
CA LEU A 23 -9.19 -12.18 -9.18
C LEU A 23 -8.71 -10.73 -9.24
N TYR A 24 -9.63 -9.80 -9.52
CA TYR A 24 -9.32 -8.37 -9.51
C TYR A 24 -8.74 -7.91 -8.17
N ILE A 25 -9.43 -8.23 -7.07
CA ILE A 25 -9.03 -7.83 -5.72
C ILE A 25 -7.74 -8.53 -5.31
N LYS A 26 -7.60 -9.82 -5.63
CA LYS A 26 -6.38 -10.59 -5.32
C LYS A 26 -5.17 -9.98 -6.01
N ASP A 27 -5.21 -9.84 -7.33
CA ASP A 27 -4.09 -9.32 -8.12
C ASP A 27 -3.76 -7.87 -7.75
N LEU A 28 -4.78 -7.04 -7.50
CA LEU A 28 -4.55 -5.65 -7.09
C LEU A 28 -3.91 -5.56 -5.70
N SER A 29 -4.18 -6.52 -4.80
CA SER A 29 -3.54 -6.56 -3.48
C SER A 29 -2.03 -6.82 -3.58
N GLU A 30 -1.60 -7.56 -4.60
CA GLU A 30 -0.19 -7.85 -4.85
C GLU A 30 0.47 -6.73 -5.68
N GLU A 31 -0.09 -6.41 -6.85
CA GLU A 31 0.50 -5.41 -7.75
C GLU A 31 0.37 -3.98 -7.24
N GLY A 32 -0.72 -3.64 -6.56
CA GLY A 32 -0.92 -2.31 -5.99
C GLY A 32 0.13 -1.97 -4.95
N LEU A 33 0.62 -2.97 -4.21
CA LEU A 33 1.70 -2.78 -3.24
C LEU A 33 3.05 -2.54 -3.92
N ASN A 34 3.30 -3.21 -5.05
CA ASN A 34 4.48 -2.93 -5.87
C ASN A 34 4.45 -1.50 -6.42
N TRP A 35 3.29 -1.06 -6.95
CA TRP A 35 3.13 0.32 -7.40
C TRP A 35 3.33 1.32 -6.27
N TRP A 36 2.92 0.99 -5.05
CA TRP A 36 3.18 1.83 -3.87
C TRP A 36 4.67 2.02 -3.65
N PHE A 37 5.46 0.94 -3.67
CA PHE A 37 6.92 1.05 -3.51
C PHE A 37 7.60 1.74 -4.69
N GLU A 38 7.06 1.61 -5.90
CA GLU A 38 7.52 2.30 -7.11
C GLU A 38 7.06 3.77 -7.18
N MET A 39 6.25 4.23 -6.21
CA MET A 39 5.61 5.55 -6.20
C MET A 39 4.69 5.79 -7.42
N ASP A 40 4.18 4.73 -8.05
CA ASP A 40 3.24 4.79 -9.18
C ASP A 40 1.79 5.00 -8.68
N THR A 41 1.59 6.17 -8.07
CA THR A 41 0.29 6.63 -7.57
C THR A 41 -0.80 6.63 -8.65
N PRO A 42 -0.52 7.03 -9.92
CA PRO A 42 -1.53 6.95 -10.97
C PRO A 42 -2.05 5.54 -11.22
N SER A 43 -1.18 4.52 -11.25
CA SER A 43 -1.63 3.12 -11.38
C SER A 43 -2.52 2.72 -10.21
N ILE A 44 -2.15 3.06 -8.98
CA ILE A 44 -2.97 2.75 -7.80
C ILE A 44 -4.36 3.40 -7.93
N LEU A 45 -4.44 4.69 -8.27
CA LEU A 45 -5.70 5.42 -8.38
C LEU A 45 -6.63 4.83 -9.45
N VAL A 46 -6.10 4.59 -10.65
CA VAL A 46 -6.86 4.05 -11.79
C VAL A 46 -7.48 2.70 -11.45
N HIS A 47 -6.73 1.83 -10.77
CA HIS A 47 -7.17 0.47 -10.46
C HIS A 47 -7.97 0.37 -9.16
N LEU A 48 -7.94 1.38 -8.29
CA LEU A 48 -8.87 1.47 -7.17
C LEU A 48 -10.23 2.03 -7.57
N GLU A 49 -10.33 2.78 -8.66
CA GLU A 49 -11.56 3.45 -9.10
C GLU A 49 -12.76 2.48 -9.23
N PRO A 50 -12.62 1.30 -9.88
CA PRO A 50 -13.74 0.34 -9.98
C PRO A 50 -14.20 -0.18 -8.63
N LEU A 51 -13.33 -0.20 -7.62
CA LEU A 51 -13.66 -0.69 -6.27
C LEU A 51 -14.44 0.34 -5.43
N LYS A 52 -14.45 1.63 -5.82
CA LYS A 52 -15.18 2.68 -5.08
C LYS A 52 -16.70 2.52 -5.14
N ASN A 53 -17.20 1.93 -6.23
CA ASN A 53 -18.63 1.77 -6.48
C ASN A 53 -19.17 0.40 -6.04
N LEU A 54 -18.33 -0.42 -5.38
CA LEU A 54 -18.76 -1.71 -4.86
C LEU A 54 -19.74 -1.53 -3.69
N PRO A 55 -20.71 -2.46 -3.53
CA PRO A 55 -21.58 -2.47 -2.37
C PRO A 55 -20.77 -2.48 -1.07
N VAL A 56 -21.23 -1.72 -0.07
CA VAL A 56 -20.61 -1.61 1.27
C VAL A 56 -20.46 -2.98 1.96
N SER A 57 -21.16 -4.01 1.50
CA SER A 57 -21.12 -5.37 2.02
C SER A 57 -19.90 -6.20 1.58
N ILE A 58 -19.06 -5.70 0.66
CA ILE A 58 -17.84 -6.41 0.25
C ILE A 58 -16.72 -6.04 1.22
N ASP A 59 -16.27 -7.02 2.00
CA ASP A 59 -15.08 -6.87 2.84
C ASP A 59 -13.83 -6.90 1.96
N LEU A 60 -13.03 -5.83 2.02
CA LEU A 60 -11.83 -5.67 1.19
C LEU A 60 -10.60 -6.12 1.97
N PRO A 61 -9.63 -6.79 1.33
CA PRO A 61 -8.39 -7.17 1.99
C PRO A 61 -7.68 -5.95 2.59
N PRO A 62 -6.99 -6.12 3.73
CA PRO A 62 -6.26 -5.03 4.39
C PRO A 62 -5.31 -4.27 3.47
N ARG A 63 -4.66 -4.94 2.51
CA ARG A 63 -3.80 -4.29 1.50
C ARG A 63 -4.57 -3.30 0.61
N ILE A 64 -5.77 -3.66 0.15
CA ILE A 64 -6.62 -2.76 -0.65
C ILE A 64 -7.08 -1.58 0.20
N MET A 65 -7.50 -1.85 1.43
CA MET A 65 -7.91 -0.80 2.36
C MET A 65 -6.77 0.18 2.63
N PHE A 66 -5.55 -0.33 2.83
CA PHE A 66 -4.34 0.48 2.95
C PHE A 66 -4.11 1.33 1.70
N LEU A 67 -4.13 0.75 0.49
CA LEU A 67 -3.92 1.50 -0.76
C LEU A 67 -4.97 2.60 -0.96
N ARG A 68 -6.24 2.34 -0.59
CA ARG A 68 -7.30 3.37 -0.63
C ARG A 68 -7.01 4.54 0.30
N GLU A 69 -6.45 4.29 1.47
CA GLU A 69 -6.06 5.34 2.40
C GLU A 69 -4.76 6.04 1.95
N ALA A 70 -3.78 5.28 1.44
CA ALA A 70 -2.48 5.78 0.99
C ALA A 70 -2.58 6.76 -0.19
N THR A 71 -3.64 6.67 -0.99
CA THR A 71 -3.93 7.64 -2.06
C THR A 71 -4.59 8.94 -1.59
N LYS A 72 -4.92 9.08 -0.30
CA LYS A 72 -5.45 10.32 0.26
C LYS A 72 -4.32 11.29 0.59
N GLN A 73 -4.65 12.58 0.63
CA GLN A 73 -3.69 13.65 0.97
C GLN A 73 -3.07 13.50 2.36
N LEU A 74 -3.78 12.85 3.30
CA LEU A 74 -3.29 12.63 4.65
C LEU A 74 -3.94 11.36 5.21
N ILE A 75 -3.12 10.44 5.68
CA ILE A 75 -3.59 9.32 6.51
C ILE A 75 -3.44 9.74 7.99
N PRO A 76 -4.47 9.63 8.82
CA PRO A 76 -4.35 9.81 10.26
C PRO A 76 -3.35 8.84 10.89
N TYR A 77 -2.61 9.31 11.90
CA TYR A 77 -1.58 8.50 12.56
C TYR A 77 -2.14 7.21 13.19
N GLU A 78 -3.31 7.30 13.79
CA GLU A 78 -4.00 6.17 14.42
C GLU A 78 -4.35 5.09 13.37
N GLN A 79 -4.66 5.52 12.16
CA GLN A 79 -4.97 4.62 11.05
C GLN A 79 -3.72 3.93 10.50
N MET A 80 -2.57 4.61 10.47
CA MET A 80 -1.28 3.97 10.14
C MET A 80 -0.86 2.94 11.17
N GLU A 81 -1.03 3.25 12.45
CA GLU A 81 -0.77 2.31 13.55
C GLU A 81 -1.65 1.06 13.41
N GLU A 82 -2.90 1.24 13.03
CA GLU A 82 -3.83 0.12 12.80
C GLU A 82 -3.42 -0.73 11.60
N PHE A 83 -3.07 -0.12 10.45
CA PHE A 83 -2.56 -0.88 9.30
C PHE A 83 -1.29 -1.65 9.65
N TYR A 84 -0.34 -0.99 10.32
CA TYR A 84 0.87 -1.64 10.81
C TYR A 84 0.55 -2.85 11.69
N ARG A 85 -0.36 -2.69 12.66
CA ARG A 85 -0.77 -3.76 13.58
C ARG A 85 -1.37 -4.94 12.81
N VAL A 86 -2.32 -4.67 11.92
CA VAL A 86 -2.98 -5.70 11.10
C VAL A 86 -1.98 -6.49 10.27
N PHE A 87 -1.06 -5.81 9.56
CA PHE A 87 -0.06 -6.49 8.73
C PHE A 87 0.98 -7.26 9.54
N ASN A 88 1.39 -6.72 10.68
CA ASN A 88 2.32 -7.40 11.57
C ASN A 88 1.70 -8.67 12.17
N GLU A 89 0.44 -8.60 12.63
CA GLU A 89 -0.30 -9.75 13.18
C GLU A 89 -0.57 -10.83 12.12
N SER A 90 -0.79 -10.43 10.86
CA SER A 90 -0.99 -11.37 9.76
C SER A 90 0.30 -11.96 9.18
N GLY A 91 1.47 -11.49 9.64
CA GLY A 91 2.77 -11.89 9.08
C GLY A 91 3.02 -11.36 7.65
N ASP A 92 2.30 -10.33 7.23
CA ASP A 92 2.42 -9.73 5.91
C ASP A 92 3.54 -8.68 5.90
N LEU A 93 4.78 -9.15 5.71
CA LEU A 93 5.98 -8.33 5.87
C LEU A 93 6.09 -7.21 4.82
N GLU A 94 5.60 -7.44 3.61
CA GLU A 94 5.61 -6.39 2.59
C GLU A 94 4.60 -5.30 2.93
N ALA A 95 3.38 -5.68 3.32
CA ALA A 95 2.39 -4.68 3.70
C ALA A 95 2.78 -3.96 5.00
N GLU A 96 3.46 -4.65 5.92
CA GLU A 96 4.10 -4.04 7.09
C GLU A 96 5.12 -2.97 6.65
N ALA A 97 6.00 -3.27 5.68
CA ALA A 97 6.94 -2.32 5.14
C ALA A 97 6.24 -1.10 4.52
N ALA A 98 5.18 -1.33 3.73
CA ALA A 98 4.40 -0.26 3.11
C ALA A 98 3.76 0.66 4.15
N ALA A 99 3.15 0.11 5.21
CA ALA A 99 2.56 0.89 6.29
C ALA A 99 3.59 1.72 7.06
N ILE A 100 4.77 1.15 7.31
CA ILE A 100 5.90 1.87 7.92
C ILE A 100 6.35 3.03 7.01
N GLY A 101 6.53 2.77 5.71
CA GLY A 101 6.92 3.76 4.72
C GLY A 101 5.92 4.92 4.63
N ALA A 102 4.61 4.61 4.54
CA ALA A 102 3.55 5.60 4.55
C ALA A 102 3.55 6.46 5.82
N ALA A 103 3.81 5.85 6.98
CA ALA A 103 3.85 6.58 8.23
C ALA A 103 5.05 7.52 8.33
N VAL A 104 6.22 7.09 7.85
CA VAL A 104 7.41 7.93 7.77
C VAL A 104 7.17 9.08 6.81
N ALA A 105 6.69 8.81 5.59
CA ALA A 105 6.37 9.83 4.59
C ALA A 105 5.42 10.89 5.17
N SER A 106 4.33 10.47 5.82
CA SER A 106 3.39 11.42 6.43
C SER A 106 3.98 12.26 7.56
N ILE A 107 4.89 11.70 8.38
CA ILE A 107 5.60 12.49 9.39
C ILE A 107 6.45 13.58 8.73
N TRP A 108 7.18 13.24 7.68
CA TRP A 108 7.99 14.19 6.92
C TRP A 108 7.14 15.27 6.27
N ASP A 109 6.05 14.88 5.59
CA ASP A 109 5.14 15.79 4.91
C ASP A 109 4.44 16.76 5.89
N SER A 110 4.10 16.27 7.09
CA SER A 110 3.44 17.10 8.11
C SER A 110 4.38 18.14 8.74
N GLY A 111 5.69 17.87 8.80
CA GLY A 111 6.72 18.71 9.41
C GLY A 111 6.54 19.02 10.91
N ARG A 112 5.55 18.43 11.60
CA ARG A 112 5.09 18.89 12.92
C ARG A 112 5.30 17.89 14.06
N GLN A 113 5.74 16.67 13.77
CA GLN A 113 5.67 15.55 14.74
C GLN A 113 6.85 14.58 14.69
N PHE A 114 8.07 15.10 14.55
CA PHE A 114 9.30 14.30 14.50
C PHE A 114 9.53 13.40 15.73
N SER A 115 8.94 13.72 16.89
CA SER A 115 8.97 12.84 18.07
C SER A 115 8.38 11.45 17.78
N ARG A 116 7.42 11.34 16.85
CA ARG A 116 6.78 10.09 16.42
C ARG A 116 7.70 9.24 15.55
N TYR A 117 8.69 9.85 14.87
CA TYR A 117 9.60 9.14 13.97
C TYR A 117 10.39 8.04 14.68
N ARG A 118 10.78 8.26 15.95
CA ARG A 118 11.58 7.28 16.72
C ARG A 118 10.92 5.90 16.78
N LYS A 119 9.58 5.83 16.91
CA LYS A 119 8.85 4.57 16.98
C LYS A 119 8.91 3.84 15.64
N TRP A 120 8.66 4.54 14.54
CA TRP A 120 8.71 3.99 13.19
C TRP A 120 10.11 3.59 12.76
N LYS A 121 11.13 4.37 13.15
CA LYS A 121 12.53 4.01 12.90
C LYS A 121 12.89 2.65 13.51
N LYS A 122 12.48 2.38 14.75
CA LYS A 122 12.70 1.07 15.38
C LYS A 122 12.01 -0.07 14.64
N ARG A 123 10.83 0.19 14.05
CA ARG A 123 10.11 -0.79 13.23
C ARG A 123 10.85 -1.06 11.92
N ILE A 124 11.40 -0.02 11.28
CA ILE A 124 12.28 -0.16 10.11
C ILE A 124 13.47 -1.05 10.47
N GLU A 125 14.21 -0.70 11.54
CA GLU A 125 15.38 -1.45 12.00
C GLU A 125 15.02 -2.93 12.24
N GLY A 126 13.95 -3.20 12.99
CA GLY A 126 13.51 -4.57 13.27
C GLY A 126 13.04 -5.35 12.04
N LEU A 127 12.51 -4.69 11.01
CA LEU A 127 12.13 -5.35 9.75
C LEU A 127 13.35 -5.65 8.87
N LEU A 128 14.34 -4.73 8.84
CA LEU A 128 15.58 -4.87 8.08
C LEU A 128 16.56 -5.90 8.68
N GLU A 129 16.44 -6.18 9.99
CA GLU A 129 17.22 -7.20 10.70
C GLU A 129 16.73 -8.65 10.44
N LYS A 130 15.53 -8.84 9.88
CA LYS A 130 15.05 -10.19 9.51
C LYS A 130 15.90 -10.74 8.36
N GLU A 131 16.33 -12.00 8.49
CA GLU A 131 17.16 -12.68 7.48
C GLU A 131 16.44 -12.78 6.12
N GLU A 132 17.18 -12.62 5.03
CA GLU A 132 16.67 -12.82 3.66
C GLU A 132 16.25 -14.29 3.44
N PRO A 133 15.18 -14.58 2.66
CA PRO A 133 14.53 -13.74 1.66
C PRO A 133 13.12 -13.24 2.05
N LEU A 134 12.89 -12.85 3.31
CA LEU A 134 11.54 -12.57 3.82
C LEU A 134 10.89 -11.27 3.30
N LEU A 135 11.68 -10.34 2.75
CA LEU A 135 11.21 -9.04 2.24
C LEU A 135 11.76 -8.84 0.82
N SER A 136 10.94 -8.39 -0.13
CA SER A 136 11.43 -8.11 -1.48
C SER A 136 12.47 -6.98 -1.49
N PRO A 137 13.40 -6.98 -2.47
CA PRO A 137 14.38 -5.90 -2.61
C PRO A 137 13.75 -4.51 -2.70
N LEU A 138 12.59 -4.42 -3.36
CA LEU A 138 11.85 -3.17 -3.54
C LEU A 138 11.26 -2.67 -2.22
N ALA A 139 10.58 -3.53 -1.46
CA ALA A 139 10.08 -3.18 -0.13
C ALA A 139 11.23 -2.80 0.81
N ARG A 140 12.37 -3.50 0.74
CA ARG A 140 13.56 -3.18 1.53
C ARG A 140 14.15 -1.82 1.17
N ALA A 141 14.29 -1.53 -0.13
CA ALA A 141 14.76 -0.24 -0.62
C ALA A 141 13.86 0.90 -0.14
N SER A 142 12.53 0.71 -0.18
CA SER A 142 11.57 1.73 0.27
C SER A 142 11.74 2.14 1.75
N LEU A 143 12.25 1.24 2.59
CA LEU A 143 12.49 1.50 4.02
C LEU A 143 13.81 2.23 4.28
N MET A 144 14.76 2.16 3.35
CA MET A 144 16.08 2.76 3.48
C MET A 144 16.12 4.25 3.10
N GLY A 145 15.09 4.74 2.38
CA GLY A 145 14.98 6.13 1.92
C GLY A 145 15.46 6.33 0.50
#